data_AF-A0A1H3JLV4-F1
#
_entry.id   AF-A0A1H3JLV4-F1
#
_cell.length_a   1.000
_cell.length_b   1.000
_cell.length_c   1.000
_cell.angle_alpha   90.00
_cell.angle_beta   90.00
_cell.angle_gamma   90.00
#
_symmetry.space_group_name_H-M   'P 1'
#
loop_
_entity.id
_entity.type
_entity.pdbx_description
1 polymer ?
#
loop_
_entity_poly.entity_id
_entity_poly.type
_entity_poly.pdbx_seq_one_letter_code
_entity_poly.pdbx_strand_id
1 'polypeptide(L)' 'MSTIRPSGFEDIRDVLAAADEPLTASQILGRLRERGVDAFDSSYRVATVLGQAADRGEPIEVVEGSPYRYRLAE' A
#
# COMPACT_ATOMS: atom_id res chain seq x y z
N MET A 1 -8.02 9.77 -21.75
CA MET A 1 -7.17 8.56 -21.74
C MET A 1 -7.15 8.01 -20.33
N SER A 2 -8.14 7.20 -19.98
CA SER A 2 -8.15 6.47 -18.72
C SER A 2 -7.38 5.19 -18.94
N THR A 3 -6.08 5.23 -18.69
CA THR A 3 -5.30 4.00 -18.56
C THR A 3 -5.90 3.27 -17.36
N ILE A 4 -6.52 2.12 -17.61
CA ILE A 4 -6.94 1.19 -16.56
C ILE A 4 -5.63 0.75 -15.89
N ARG A 5 -5.17 1.51 -14.91
CA ARG A 5 -3.91 1.25 -14.22
C ARG A 5 -4.04 -0.06 -13.46
N PRO A 6 -3.01 -0.93 -13.47
CA PRO A 6 -2.99 -2.15 -12.70
C PRO A 6 -3.38 -1.95 -11.22
N SER A 7 -4.61 -2.37 -10.90
CA SER A 7 -5.00 -2.96 -9.61
C SER A 7 -4.65 -2.25 -8.29
N GLY A 8 -4.64 -0.91 -8.19
CA GLY A 8 -4.51 -0.16 -6.92
C GLY A 8 -3.20 -0.34 -6.12
N PHE A 9 -2.45 -1.40 -6.41
CA PHE A 9 -1.17 -1.72 -5.81
C PHE A 9 -0.10 -0.74 -6.25
N GLU A 10 -0.12 -0.27 -7.50
CA GLU A 10 0.83 0.74 -7.98
C GLU A 10 0.74 2.02 -7.15
N ASP A 11 -0.48 2.48 -6.83
CA ASP A 11 -0.69 3.67 -6.01
C ASP A 11 -0.17 3.45 -4.57
N ILE A 12 -0.39 2.25 -4.01
CA ILE A 12 0.18 1.87 -2.71
C ILE A 12 1.72 1.86 -2.79
N ARG A 13 2.28 1.29 -3.85
CA ARG A 13 3.73 1.19 -4.07
C ARG A 13 4.36 2.58 -4.16
N ASP A 14 3.73 3.53 -4.85
CA ASP A 14 4.18 4.93 -4.92
C ASP A 14 4.08 5.65 -3.56
N VAL A 15 3.16 5.26 -2.69
CA VAL A 15 3.08 5.78 -1.31
C VAL A 15 4.20 5.20 -0.45
N LEU A 16 4.49 3.90 -0.59
CA LEU A 16 5.57 3.24 0.13
C LEU A 16 6.96 3.68 -0.36
N ALA A 17 7.14 3.88 -1.66
CA ALA A 17 8.39 4.37 -2.25
C ALA A 17 8.74 5.79 -1.78
N ALA A 18 7.72 6.60 -1.49
CA ALA A 18 7.89 7.95 -0.95
C ALA A 18 8.01 7.99 0.58
N ALA A 19 8.00 6.83 1.25
CA ALA A 19 8.07 6.75 2.70
C ALA A 19 9.44 6.24 3.14
N ASP A 20 10.12 7.03 3.97
CA ASP A 20 11.41 6.64 4.57
C ASP A 20 11.26 5.60 5.69
N GLU A 21 10.04 5.43 6.22
CA GLU A 21 9.73 4.51 7.32
C GLU A 21 8.55 3.57 6.98
N PRO A 22 8.49 2.37 7.57
CA PRO A 22 7.38 1.44 7.37
C PRO A 22 6.04 2.05 7.80
N LEU A 23 5.03 1.92 6.96
CA LEU A 23 3.71 2.51 7.19
C LEU A 23 2.69 1.46 7.58
N THR A 24 1.78 1.83 8.47
CA THR A 24 0.57 1.05 8.72
C THR A 24 -0.43 1.19 7.57
N ALA A 25 -1.31 0.23 7.40
CA ALA A 25 -2.35 0.29 6.37
C ALA A 25 -3.26 1.54 6.49
N SER A 26 -3.48 2.04 7.70
CA SER A 26 -4.24 3.28 7.94
C SER A 26 -3.47 4.53 7.50
N GLN A 27 -2.15 4.56 7.73
CA GLN A 27 -1.31 5.67 7.24
C GLN A 27 -1.22 5.68 5.71
N ILE A 28 -1.09 4.50 5.11
CA ILE A 28 -1.09 4.36 3.64
C ILE A 28 -2.41 4.89 3.07
N LEU A 29 -3.55 4.50 3.65
CA LEU A 29 -4.87 5.00 3.24
C LEU A 29 -4.96 6.53 3.35
N GLY A 30 -4.45 7.12 4.43
CA GLY A 30 -4.41 8.57 4.60
C GLY A 30 -3.67 9.24 3.45
N ARG A 31 -2.46 8.78 3.14
CA ARG A 31 -1.64 9.34 2.05
C ARG A 31 -2.23 9.14 0.68
N LEU A 32 -2.90 8.02 0.44
CA LEU A 32 -3.64 7.79 -0.80
C LEU A 32 -4.74 8.83 -0.98
N ARG A 33 -5.52 9.10 0.06
CA ARG A 33 -6.57 10.14 0.04
C ARG A 33 -5.98 11.54 -0.14
N GLU A 34 -4.86 11.85 0.52
CA GLU A 34 -4.13 13.12 0.32
C GLU A 34 -3.67 13.31 -1.13
N ARG A 35 -3.38 12.21 -1.86
CA ARG A 35 -3.03 12.21 -3.28
C ARG A 35 -4.24 12.17 -4.22
N GLY A 36 -5.47 12.16 -3.69
CA GLY A 36 -6.71 12.06 -4.48
C GLY A 36 -6.98 10.65 -5.04
N VAL A 37 -6.42 9.61 -4.42
CA VAL A 37 -6.64 8.22 -4.80
C VAL A 37 -7.79 7.63 -3.97
N ASP A 38 -8.98 7.56 -4.58
CA ASP A 38 -10.20 7.02 -3.98
C ASP A 38 -10.41 5.51 -4.23
N ALA A 39 -9.38 4.80 -4.71
CA ALA A 39 -9.46 3.36 -4.99
C ALA A 39 -9.64 2.49 -3.72
N PHE A 40 -9.46 3.06 -2.53
CA PHE A 40 -9.47 2.36 -1.26
C PHE A 40 -10.45 2.99 -0.27
N ASP A 41 -11.50 2.25 0.07
CA ASP A 41 -12.50 2.68 1.05
C ASP A 41 -12.02 2.51 2.51
N SER A 42 -11.09 1.59 2.77
CA SER A 42 -10.67 1.22 4.12
C SER A 42 -9.22 0.75 4.23
N SER A 43 -8.64 0.86 5.43
CA SER A 43 -7.28 0.40 5.71
C SER A 43 -7.18 -1.12 5.68
N TYR A 44 -8.26 -1.81 6.01
CA TYR A 44 -8.36 -3.26 5.82
C TYR A 44 -8.19 -3.65 4.35
N ARG A 45 -8.84 -2.93 3.41
CA ARG A 45 -8.70 -3.19 1.97
C ARG A 45 -7.25 -3.00 1.51
N VAL A 46 -6.57 -1.97 2.01
CA VAL A 46 -5.15 -1.73 1.76
C VAL A 46 -4.30 -2.91 2.27
N ALA A 47 -4.54 -3.36 3.51
CA ALA A 47 -3.83 -4.52 4.08
C ALA A 47 -4.05 -5.81 3.27
N THR A 48 -5.28 -6.05 2.78
CA THR A 48 -5.58 -7.20 1.93
C THR A 48 -4.81 -7.16 0.62
N VAL A 49 -4.76 -6.00 -0.05
CA VAL A 49 -4.01 -5.85 -1.30
C VAL A 49 -2.51 -6.05 -1.08
N LEU A 50 -1.97 -5.50 0.01
CA LEU A 50 -0.57 -5.70 0.39
C LEU A 50 -0.23 -7.15 0.70
N GLY A 51 -1.11 -7.86 1.41
CA GLY A 51 -0.95 -9.30 1.67
C GLY A 51 -0.95 -10.11 0.37
N GLN A 52 -1.92 -9.85 -0.52
CA GLN A 52 -1.98 -10.51 -1.82
C GLN A 52 -0.77 -10.19 -2.71
N ALA A 53 -0.24 -8.97 -2.63
CA ALA A 53 0.97 -8.58 -3.35
C ALA A 53 2.19 -9.35 -2.84
N ALA A 54 2.37 -9.41 -1.51
CA ALA A 54 3.43 -10.20 -0.89
C ALA A 54 3.34 -11.70 -1.26
N ASP A 55 2.13 -12.28 -1.22
CA ASP A 55 1.89 -13.67 -1.65
C ASP A 55 2.22 -13.93 -3.13
N ARG A 56 2.11 -12.90 -3.98
CA ARG A 56 2.46 -12.95 -5.40
C ARG A 56 3.95 -12.74 -5.68
N GLY A 57 4.74 -12.42 -4.66
CA GLY A 57 6.17 -12.12 -4.81
C GLY A 57 6.47 -10.68 -5.23
N GLU A 58 5.52 -9.75 -5.03
CA GLU A 58 5.82 -8.32 -5.12
C GLU A 58 6.80 -7.91 -4.01
N PRO A 59 7.63 -6.86 -4.22
CA PRO A 59 8.66 -6.43 -3.28
C PRO A 59 8.06 -5.70 -2.07
N ILE A 60 7.27 -6.42 -1.27
CA ILE A 60 6.57 -5.93 -0.09
C ILE A 60 7.06 -6.70 1.12
N GLU A 61 7.64 -5.98 2.07
CA GLU A 61 8.00 -6.54 3.35
C GLU A 61 6.96 -6.15 4.40
N VAL A 62 6.44 -7.16 5.11
CA VAL A 62 5.56 -6.99 6.26
C VAL A 62 6.43 -6.97 7.52
N VAL A 63 6.52 -5.80 8.14
CA VAL A 63 7.23 -5.62 9.41
C VAL A 63 6.26 -5.96 10.54
N GLU A 64 6.57 -7.03 11.27
CA GLU A 64 5.77 -7.48 12.42
C GLU A 64 5.69 -6.38 13.49
N GLY A 65 4.49 -6.21 14.05
CA GLY A 65 4.20 -5.19 15.04
C GLY A 65 2.70 -5.08 15.32
N SER A 66 2.35 -4.38 16.40
CA SER A 66 0.97 -3.99 16.67
C SER A 66 0.83 -2.48 16.56
N PRO A 67 0.22 -1.95 15.48
CA PRO A 67 -0.28 -2.63 14.27
C PRO A 67 0.83 -3.04 13.27
N TYR A 68 0.50 -3.94 12.33
CA TYR A 68 1.37 -4.33 11.22
C TYR A 68 1.78 -3.13 10.36
N ARG A 69 3.04 -3.14 9.90
CA ARG A 69 3.60 -2.12 9.02
C ARG A 69 4.12 -2.74 7.73
N TYR A 70 4.20 -1.93 6.69
CA TYR A 70 4.56 -2.33 5.34
C TYR A 70 5.63 -1.38 4.80
N ARG A 71 6.61 -1.94 4.09
CA ARG A 71 7.63 -1.21 3.34
C ARG A 71 7.92 -1.92 2.03
N LEU A 72 8.59 -1.22 1.11
CA LEU A 72 9.16 -1.88 -0.06
C LEU A 72 10.40 -2.68 0.36
N ALA A 73 10.48 -3.92 -0.08
CA ALA A 73 11.71 -4.70 -0.03
C ALA A 73 12.64 -4.22 -1.17
N GLU A 74 13.93 -4.05 -0.86
CA GLU A 74 14.96 -3.69 -1.86
C GLU A 74 15.30 -4.86 -2.79
#